data_AF-A0A661RHC3-F1
#
_entry.id   AF-A0A661RHC3-F1
#
_cell.length_a   1.000
_cell.length_b   1.000
_cell.length_c   1.000
_cell.angle_alpha   90.00
_cell.angle_beta   90.00
_cell.angle_gamma   90.00
#
_symmetry.space_group_name_H-M   'P 1'
#
loop_
_entity.id
_entity.type
_entity.pdbx_description
1 polymer ?
#
loop_
_entity_poly.entity_id
_entity_poly.type
_entity_poly.pdbx_seq_one_letter_code
_entity_poly.pdbx_strand_id
1 'polypeptide(L)'
;MDGDRMGDLLLGDPQRIKARWQDVIHPDVVEKIRKNEYFRHTGWPELLRLRRMSGPSLQAFISRALADFAHHIVPWVVEQEFSGRLIYAGGDDLLALAPTHEALKIAARLQELFSAYWIVDSQPDIIPWSWLDKDADTPWDSDRDKVRRRFQVLDSGEHKDIKGRLLTMLGQGSSLSAGIMCGHFKTRMGLLLEGARNMLDVFAKKRAERGAAGLGHFSRSGPKTRFAAKWKLSKDIGLDKAVEKIVEAFEKDKIPSSLPYKLGGYTQYLDPMVLGLDDRDICKVMNGLLSKALDGKKIDEGLRETILSIWRAGYSLYMRRDGFCRIPEEMEFSPLDGLFLCRYLAGCMEEP
;
A
#
# COMPACT_ATOMS: atom_id res chain seq x y z
N MET A 1 1.58 0.32 -10.08
CA MET A 1 2.18 -0.20 -8.83
C MET A 1 3.34 -1.07 -9.24
N ASP A 2 4.28 -1.29 -8.33
CA ASP A 2 5.54 -1.98 -8.62
C ASP A 2 6.09 -2.59 -7.33
N GLY A 3 6.69 -3.79 -7.42
CA GLY A 3 7.24 -4.52 -6.31
C GLY A 3 8.52 -3.92 -5.72
N ASP A 4 8.61 -3.94 -4.41
CA ASP A 4 9.73 -3.35 -3.71
C ASP A 4 10.93 -4.29 -3.63
N ARG A 5 12.02 -3.86 -4.28
CA ARG A 5 13.30 -4.59 -4.29
C ARG A 5 13.12 -6.04 -4.77
N MET A 6 12.33 -6.21 -5.82
CA MET A 6 12.13 -7.52 -6.46
C MET A 6 13.39 -8.03 -7.14
N GLY A 7 14.21 -7.14 -7.71
CA GLY A 7 15.54 -7.49 -8.23
C GLY A 7 16.42 -8.16 -7.17
N ASP A 8 16.53 -7.57 -5.99
CA ASP A 8 17.31 -8.12 -4.86
C ASP A 8 16.78 -9.50 -4.44
N LEU A 9 15.45 -9.70 -4.47
CA LEU A 9 14.84 -11.00 -4.15
C LEU A 9 15.19 -12.06 -5.22
N LEU A 10 15.10 -11.70 -6.51
CA LEU A 10 15.39 -12.61 -7.63
C LEU A 10 16.87 -12.99 -7.72
N LEU A 11 17.75 -12.04 -7.42
CA LEU A 11 19.21 -12.26 -7.33
C LEU A 11 19.60 -13.06 -6.08
N GLY A 12 18.68 -13.24 -5.14
CA GLY A 12 18.96 -13.99 -3.93
C GLY A 12 19.79 -13.22 -2.91
N ASP A 13 19.62 -11.91 -2.83
CA ASP A 13 20.38 -11.06 -1.92
C ASP A 13 20.32 -11.62 -0.48
N PRO A 14 21.48 -11.82 0.19
CA PRO A 14 21.53 -12.37 1.54
C PRO A 14 20.81 -11.53 2.62
N GLN A 15 20.50 -10.26 2.35
CA GLN A 15 19.69 -9.40 3.20
C GLN A 15 18.19 -9.60 2.95
N ARG A 16 17.78 -10.05 1.76
CA ARG A 16 16.37 -10.38 1.44
C ARG A 16 16.04 -11.79 1.89
N ILE A 17 16.90 -12.76 1.60
CA ILE A 17 16.69 -14.19 1.91
C ILE A 17 17.54 -14.57 3.11
N LYS A 18 17.00 -14.30 4.30
CA LYS A 18 17.69 -14.57 5.57
C LYS A 18 17.47 -16.00 6.10
N ALA A 19 16.57 -16.75 5.45
CA ALA A 19 16.22 -18.10 5.85
C ALA A 19 17.43 -19.04 5.83
N ARG A 20 17.53 -19.90 6.84
CA ARG A 20 18.52 -20.96 6.97
C ARG A 20 17.88 -22.30 6.59
N TRP A 21 18.70 -23.33 6.41
CA TRP A 21 18.18 -24.68 6.11
C TRP A 21 17.23 -25.21 7.17
N GLN A 22 17.47 -24.91 8.45
CA GLN A 22 16.55 -25.29 9.52
C GLN A 22 15.17 -24.62 9.43
N ASP A 23 15.03 -23.49 8.73
CA ASP A 23 13.77 -22.74 8.64
C ASP A 23 12.88 -23.28 7.51
N VAL A 24 13.42 -24.13 6.62
CA VAL A 24 12.73 -24.63 5.42
C VAL A 24 12.57 -26.15 5.40
N ILE A 25 13.30 -26.85 6.27
CA ILE A 25 13.13 -28.28 6.53
C ILE A 25 12.02 -28.45 7.55
N HIS A 26 11.23 -29.52 7.43
CA HIS A 26 10.15 -29.83 8.36
C HIS A 26 10.65 -29.84 9.82
N PRO A 27 9.97 -29.16 10.78
CA PRO A 27 10.41 -29.05 12.16
C PRO A 27 10.76 -30.40 12.82
N ASP A 28 9.90 -31.41 12.65
CA ASP A 28 10.15 -32.76 13.18
C ASP A 28 11.43 -33.40 12.63
N VAL A 29 11.79 -33.11 11.37
CA VAL A 29 13.02 -33.62 10.77
C VAL A 29 14.23 -32.90 11.38
N VAL A 30 14.14 -31.58 11.55
CA VAL A 30 15.18 -30.79 12.24
C VAL A 30 15.38 -31.30 13.66
N GLU A 31 14.31 -31.60 14.38
CA GLU A 31 14.36 -32.13 15.74
C GLU A 31 14.99 -33.54 15.78
N LYS A 32 14.59 -34.43 14.86
CA LYS A 32 15.18 -35.77 14.72
C LYS A 32 16.68 -35.69 14.41
N ILE A 33 17.10 -34.79 13.53
CA ILE A 33 18.51 -34.57 13.20
C ILE A 33 19.30 -34.12 14.44
N ARG A 34 18.75 -33.21 15.26
CA ARG A 34 19.42 -32.71 16.47
C ARG A 34 19.50 -33.75 17.59
N LYS A 35 18.48 -34.61 17.73
CA LYS A 35 18.39 -35.63 18.78
C LYS A 35 19.23 -36.87 18.48
N ASN A 36 19.40 -37.24 17.21
CA ASN A 36 20.14 -38.43 16.81
C ASN A 36 21.66 -38.23 16.99
N GLU A 37 22.29 -39.11 17.77
CA GLU A 37 23.71 -39.09 18.08
C GLU A 37 24.60 -39.24 16.84
N TYR A 38 24.21 -40.08 15.88
CA TYR A 38 24.94 -40.25 14.63
C TYR A 38 25.07 -38.93 13.86
N PHE A 39 23.98 -38.15 13.74
CA PHE A 39 23.98 -36.92 12.96
C PHE A 39 24.78 -35.78 13.63
N ARG A 40 25.02 -35.82 14.93
CA ARG A 40 25.81 -34.79 15.64
C ARG A 40 27.26 -34.71 15.16
N HIS A 41 27.81 -35.83 14.70
CA HIS A 41 29.19 -35.93 14.20
C HIS A 41 29.29 -35.79 12.67
N THR A 42 28.18 -35.49 11.99
CA THR A 42 28.15 -35.24 10.54
C THR A 42 28.08 -33.73 10.22
N GLY A 43 28.06 -33.37 8.93
CA GLY A 43 27.87 -31.98 8.48
C GLY A 43 26.45 -31.41 8.67
N TRP A 44 25.47 -32.20 9.12
CA TRP A 44 24.09 -31.75 9.29
C TRP A 44 23.90 -30.56 10.26
N PRO A 45 24.52 -30.53 11.46
CA PRO A 45 24.38 -29.41 12.38
C PRO A 45 24.91 -28.09 11.81
N GLU A 46 25.95 -28.15 10.98
CA GLU A 46 26.49 -26.99 10.27
C GLU A 46 25.54 -26.56 9.15
N LEU A 47 25.12 -27.50 8.29
CA LEU A 47 24.19 -27.24 7.19
C LEU A 47 22.91 -26.55 7.68
N LEU A 48 22.31 -27.02 8.76
CA LEU A 48 21.11 -26.43 9.35
C LEU A 48 21.27 -24.94 9.71
N ARG A 49 22.50 -24.52 10.07
CA ARG A 49 22.82 -23.13 10.44
C ARG A 49 23.20 -22.28 9.23
N LEU A 50 23.61 -22.89 8.12
CA LEU A 50 23.94 -22.18 6.89
C LEU A 50 22.70 -21.52 6.29
N ARG A 51 22.93 -20.37 5.64
CA ARG A 51 21.88 -19.69 4.88
C ARG A 51 21.44 -20.57 3.72
N ARG A 52 20.15 -20.56 3.45
CA ARG A 52 19.62 -21.21 2.25
C ARG A 52 20.17 -20.50 1.03
N MET A 53 20.73 -21.28 0.11
CA MET A 53 21.18 -20.75 -1.18
C MET A 53 19.98 -20.49 -2.08
N SER A 54 20.09 -19.45 -2.90
CA SER A 54 19.15 -19.22 -4.00
C SER A 54 19.44 -20.22 -5.10
N GLY A 55 18.42 -20.98 -5.49
CA GLY A 55 18.52 -21.99 -6.54
C GLY A 55 17.24 -22.05 -7.38
N PRO A 56 17.22 -22.91 -8.42
CA PRO A 56 16.13 -22.95 -9.39
C PRO A 56 14.75 -23.19 -8.77
N SER A 57 14.67 -23.99 -7.70
CA SER A 57 13.40 -24.26 -7.01
C SER A 57 12.80 -23.02 -6.35
N LEU A 58 13.65 -22.14 -5.80
CA LEU A 58 13.21 -20.88 -5.19
C LEU A 58 12.80 -19.86 -6.27
N GLN A 59 13.54 -19.80 -7.38
CA GLN A 59 13.18 -18.96 -8.51
C GLN A 59 11.83 -19.39 -9.12
N ALA A 60 11.64 -20.69 -9.36
CA ALA A 60 10.37 -21.23 -9.84
C ALA A 60 9.20 -20.95 -8.88
N PHE A 61 9.45 -20.99 -7.57
CA PHE A 61 8.46 -20.59 -6.57
C PHE A 61 8.08 -19.11 -6.69
N ILE A 62 9.07 -18.20 -6.74
CA ILE A 62 8.82 -16.76 -6.87
C ILE A 62 8.07 -16.46 -8.17
N SER A 63 8.52 -17.03 -9.30
CA SER A 63 7.86 -16.84 -10.59
C SER A 63 6.41 -17.32 -10.59
N ARG A 64 6.12 -18.46 -9.95
CA ARG A 64 4.75 -18.97 -9.82
C ARG A 64 3.88 -18.06 -8.96
N ALA A 65 4.39 -17.59 -7.81
CA ALA A 65 3.66 -16.66 -6.94
C ALA A 65 3.33 -15.34 -7.67
N LEU A 66 4.30 -14.79 -8.42
CA LEU A 66 4.10 -13.59 -9.24
C LEU A 66 3.12 -13.82 -10.39
N ALA A 67 3.17 -14.99 -11.04
CA ALA A 67 2.22 -15.36 -12.10
C ALA A 67 0.80 -15.52 -11.55
N ASP A 68 0.63 -16.21 -10.42
CA ASP A 68 -0.66 -16.37 -9.76
C ASP A 68 -1.25 -15.00 -9.36
N PHE A 69 -0.40 -14.09 -8.83
CA PHE A 69 -0.81 -12.73 -8.51
C PHE A 69 -1.23 -11.93 -9.76
N ALA A 70 -0.38 -11.84 -10.78
CA ALA A 70 -0.62 -11.02 -11.96
C ALA A 70 -1.78 -11.51 -12.83
N HIS A 71 -1.98 -12.83 -12.93
CA HIS A 71 -2.96 -13.40 -13.85
C HIS A 71 -4.30 -13.77 -13.21
N HIS A 72 -4.33 -14.08 -11.92
CA HIS A 72 -5.59 -14.45 -11.25
C HIS A 72 -6.09 -13.36 -10.31
N ILE A 73 -5.21 -12.82 -9.45
CA ILE A 73 -5.61 -11.89 -8.40
C ILE A 73 -5.86 -10.48 -8.97
N VAL A 74 -4.88 -9.92 -9.68
CA VAL A 74 -4.95 -8.52 -10.15
C VAL A 74 -6.18 -8.27 -11.04
N PRO A 75 -6.48 -9.11 -12.05
CA PRO A 75 -7.63 -8.87 -12.93
C PRO A 75 -8.95 -8.90 -12.18
N TRP A 76 -9.11 -9.87 -11.27
CA TRP A 76 -10.31 -9.98 -10.44
C TRP A 76 -10.47 -8.78 -9.51
N VAL A 77 -9.42 -8.39 -8.78
CA VAL A 77 -9.51 -7.27 -7.85
C VAL A 77 -9.83 -5.98 -8.61
N VAL A 78 -9.11 -5.69 -9.68
CA VAL A 78 -9.27 -4.41 -10.39
C VAL A 78 -10.62 -4.30 -11.11
N GLU A 79 -11.08 -5.36 -11.75
CA GLU A 79 -12.26 -5.29 -12.64
C GLU A 79 -13.54 -5.92 -12.09
N GLN A 80 -13.43 -6.83 -11.12
CA GLN A 80 -14.59 -7.53 -10.52
C GLN A 80 -14.85 -7.07 -9.08
N GLU A 81 -13.83 -7.03 -8.20
CA GLU A 81 -14.00 -6.51 -6.83
C GLU A 81 -14.26 -5.00 -6.84
N PHE A 82 -13.62 -4.29 -7.76
CA PHE A 82 -13.77 -2.85 -7.97
C PHE A 82 -14.24 -2.53 -9.40
N SER A 83 -14.30 -1.25 -9.77
CA SER A 83 -14.81 -0.76 -11.04
C SER A 83 -13.68 -0.22 -11.95
N GLY A 84 -12.46 -0.71 -11.74
CA GLY A 84 -11.30 -0.33 -12.53
C GLY A 84 -11.26 -0.97 -13.92
N ARG A 85 -10.20 -0.64 -14.66
CA ARG A 85 -9.81 -1.24 -15.92
C ARG A 85 -8.32 -1.49 -15.91
N LEU A 86 -7.93 -2.75 -16.04
CA LEU A 86 -6.53 -3.14 -16.05
C LEU A 86 -5.95 -2.93 -17.45
N ILE A 87 -4.83 -2.20 -17.55
CA ILE A 87 -4.10 -2.00 -18.81
C ILE A 87 -2.95 -3.00 -18.90
N TYR A 88 -2.24 -3.21 -17.79
CA TYR A 88 -1.08 -4.08 -17.73
C TYR A 88 -0.96 -4.70 -16.33
N ALA A 89 -0.64 -5.99 -16.29
CA ALA A 89 -0.16 -6.68 -15.10
C ALA A 89 0.89 -7.72 -15.52
N GLY A 90 2.11 -7.56 -15.01
CA GLY A 90 3.24 -8.43 -15.33
C GLY A 90 4.08 -8.68 -14.08
N GLY A 91 3.86 -9.84 -13.45
CA GLY A 91 4.50 -10.17 -12.19
C GLY A 91 4.09 -9.21 -11.07
N ASP A 92 5.00 -8.35 -10.63
CA ASP A 92 4.79 -7.36 -9.57
C ASP A 92 4.38 -5.97 -10.07
N ASP A 93 4.57 -5.69 -11.35
CA ASP A 93 4.23 -4.40 -11.96
C ASP A 93 2.81 -4.39 -12.52
N LEU A 94 2.08 -3.27 -12.29
CA LEU A 94 0.74 -3.09 -12.84
C LEU A 94 0.41 -1.63 -13.18
N LEU A 95 -0.43 -1.46 -14.20
CA LEU A 95 -1.03 -0.19 -14.61
C LEU A 95 -2.54 -0.39 -14.81
N ALA A 96 -3.34 0.46 -14.15
CA ALA A 96 -4.79 0.43 -14.24
C ALA A 96 -5.36 1.85 -14.24
N LEU A 97 -6.55 2.01 -14.82
CA LEU A 97 -7.41 3.18 -14.65
C LEU A 97 -8.53 2.82 -13.68
N ALA A 98 -8.87 3.73 -12.76
CA ALA A 98 -9.91 3.48 -11.78
C ALA A 98 -10.65 4.78 -11.43
N PRO A 99 -11.91 4.68 -10.98
CA PRO A 99 -12.59 5.79 -10.34
C PRO A 99 -11.76 6.33 -9.16
N THR A 100 -11.73 7.65 -9.02
CA THR A 100 -10.93 8.36 -8.03
C THR A 100 -11.15 7.87 -6.59
N HIS A 101 -12.39 7.53 -6.23
CA HIS A 101 -12.75 7.05 -4.89
C HIS A 101 -12.39 5.58 -4.61
N GLU A 102 -12.10 4.79 -5.65
CA GLU A 102 -11.69 3.38 -5.53
C GLU A 102 -10.18 3.17 -5.72
N ALA A 103 -9.49 4.07 -6.41
CA ALA A 103 -8.09 3.89 -6.81
C ALA A 103 -7.16 3.50 -5.65
N LEU A 104 -7.28 4.18 -4.50
CA LEU A 104 -6.49 3.86 -3.31
C LEU A 104 -6.93 2.54 -2.65
N LYS A 105 -8.23 2.22 -2.67
CA LYS A 105 -8.78 0.98 -2.12
C LYS A 105 -8.28 -0.24 -2.91
N ILE A 106 -8.29 -0.15 -4.24
CA ILE A 106 -7.72 -1.15 -5.15
C ILE A 106 -6.24 -1.38 -4.80
N ALA A 107 -5.47 -0.31 -4.72
CA ALA A 107 -4.04 -0.42 -4.47
C ALA A 107 -3.72 -1.02 -3.08
N ALA A 108 -4.48 -0.62 -2.04
CA ALA A 108 -4.34 -1.18 -0.71
C ALA A 108 -4.73 -2.67 -0.65
N ARG A 109 -5.79 -3.06 -1.36
CA ARG A 109 -6.22 -4.45 -1.48
C ARG A 109 -5.18 -5.32 -2.17
N LEU A 110 -4.62 -4.84 -3.28
CA LEU A 110 -3.55 -5.55 -4.00
C LEU A 110 -2.29 -5.70 -3.15
N GLN A 111 -1.91 -4.65 -2.41
CA GLN A 111 -0.82 -4.73 -1.43
C GLN A 111 -1.07 -5.78 -0.35
N GLU A 112 -2.28 -5.82 0.22
CA GLU A 112 -2.67 -6.78 1.26
C GLU A 112 -2.48 -8.21 0.75
N LEU A 113 -3.00 -8.51 -0.44
CA LEU A 113 -2.88 -9.83 -1.06
C LEU A 113 -1.42 -10.16 -1.43
N PHE A 114 -0.68 -9.23 -2.03
CA PHE A 114 0.71 -9.45 -2.42
C PHE A 114 1.64 -9.78 -1.23
N SER A 115 1.40 -9.14 -0.09
CA SER A 115 2.21 -9.31 1.13
C SER A 115 1.70 -10.44 2.06
N ALA A 116 0.63 -11.13 1.68
CA ALA A 116 0.15 -12.31 2.38
C ALA A 116 1.15 -13.47 2.27
N TYR A 117 1.08 -14.44 3.19
CA TYR A 117 1.77 -15.72 3.03
C TYR A 117 0.96 -16.68 2.16
N TRP A 118 -0.34 -16.71 2.42
CA TRP A 118 -1.28 -17.66 1.83
C TRP A 118 -2.59 -16.95 1.49
N ILE A 119 -3.10 -17.26 0.31
CA ILE A 119 -4.42 -16.81 -0.14
C ILE A 119 -5.23 -18.03 -0.54
N VAL A 120 -6.50 -18.05 -0.17
CA VAL A 120 -7.47 -19.03 -0.70
C VAL A 120 -8.22 -18.38 -1.85
N ASP A 121 -8.19 -19.02 -3.02
CA ASP A 121 -9.15 -18.79 -4.10
C ASP A 121 -10.32 -19.76 -3.92
N SER A 122 -11.45 -19.23 -3.47
CA SER A 122 -12.67 -20.02 -3.29
C SER A 122 -13.39 -20.36 -4.60
N GLN A 123 -12.99 -19.75 -5.73
CA GLN A 123 -13.59 -19.96 -7.05
C GLN A 123 -12.50 -20.19 -8.12
N PRO A 124 -11.69 -21.26 -7.99
CA PRO A 124 -10.53 -21.47 -8.86
C PRO A 124 -10.89 -21.82 -10.31
N ASP A 125 -12.12 -22.30 -10.55
CA ASP A 125 -12.59 -22.69 -11.87
C ASP A 125 -12.93 -21.48 -12.76
N ILE A 126 -13.05 -20.28 -12.18
CA ILE A 126 -13.25 -19.06 -12.96
C ILE A 126 -11.95 -18.72 -13.67
N ILE A 127 -11.98 -18.90 -14.99
CA ILE A 127 -10.93 -18.51 -15.91
C ILE A 127 -10.76 -16.98 -15.85
N PRO A 128 -9.55 -16.46 -15.59
CA PRO A 128 -9.31 -15.03 -15.65
C PRO A 128 -9.74 -14.46 -17.00
N TRP A 129 -10.35 -13.28 -16.99
CA TRP A 129 -10.81 -12.55 -18.18
C TRP A 129 -12.03 -13.12 -18.89
N SER A 130 -12.61 -14.23 -18.43
CA SER A 130 -13.84 -14.76 -19.05
C SER A 130 -14.98 -13.75 -19.03
N TRP A 131 -15.03 -12.86 -18.04
CA TRP A 131 -16.02 -11.77 -17.93
C TRP A 131 -15.93 -10.69 -19.01
N LEU A 132 -14.88 -10.68 -19.83
CA LEU A 132 -14.78 -9.80 -21.00
C LEU A 132 -15.43 -10.42 -22.24
N ASP A 133 -15.60 -11.74 -22.25
CA ASP A 133 -16.32 -12.42 -23.31
C ASP A 133 -17.82 -12.20 -23.12
N LYS A 134 -18.47 -11.67 -24.16
CA LYS A 134 -19.90 -11.39 -24.16
C LYS A 134 -20.75 -12.66 -24.20
N ASP A 135 -20.16 -13.75 -24.70
CA ASP A 135 -20.82 -15.04 -24.88
C ASP A 135 -20.54 -15.98 -23.70
N ALA A 136 -19.62 -15.60 -22.79
CA ALA A 136 -19.37 -16.36 -21.58
C ALA A 136 -20.47 -16.12 -20.55
N ASP A 137 -21.04 -17.22 -20.03
CA ASP A 137 -21.93 -17.21 -18.86
C ASP A 137 -21.11 -16.96 -17.58
N THR A 138 -20.49 -15.78 -17.52
CA THR A 138 -19.73 -15.34 -16.37
C THR A 138 -20.68 -14.63 -15.42
N PRO A 139 -20.89 -15.13 -14.20
CA PRO A 139 -21.82 -14.51 -13.27
C PRO A 139 -21.31 -13.11 -12.91
N TRP A 140 -21.95 -12.07 -13.41
CA TRP A 140 -21.77 -10.73 -12.87
C TRP A 140 -22.53 -10.68 -11.53
N ASP A 141 -21.80 -10.68 -10.42
CA ASP A 141 -22.39 -10.59 -9.10
C ASP A 141 -22.40 -9.14 -8.61
N SER A 142 -23.60 -8.58 -8.48
CA SER A 142 -23.81 -7.24 -7.93
C SER A 142 -23.38 -7.12 -6.46
N ASP A 143 -23.30 -8.25 -5.73
CA ASP A 143 -22.90 -8.31 -4.34
C ASP A 143 -21.36 -8.29 -4.22
N ARG A 144 -20.81 -7.07 -4.10
CA ARG A 144 -19.36 -6.84 -3.97
C ARG A 144 -18.74 -7.57 -2.79
N ASP A 145 -19.49 -7.83 -1.72
CA ASP A 145 -18.96 -8.58 -0.57
C ASP A 145 -18.73 -10.05 -0.93
N LYS A 146 -19.61 -10.66 -1.73
CA LYS A 146 -19.38 -12.01 -2.26
C LYS A 146 -18.20 -12.04 -3.22
N VAL A 147 -18.09 -11.07 -4.12
CA VAL A 147 -16.97 -10.98 -5.07
C VAL A 147 -15.63 -10.85 -4.33
N ARG A 148 -15.58 -10.03 -3.29
CA ARG A 148 -14.39 -9.82 -2.44
C ARG A 148 -13.98 -11.08 -1.67
N ARG A 149 -14.95 -11.94 -1.32
CA ARG A 149 -14.69 -13.22 -0.64
C ARG A 149 -14.00 -14.25 -1.53
N ARG A 150 -13.84 -14.03 -2.84
CA ARG A 150 -13.11 -14.97 -3.70
C ARG A 150 -11.69 -15.22 -3.18
N PHE A 151 -10.93 -14.15 -2.98
CA PHE A 151 -9.55 -14.18 -2.50
C PHE A 151 -9.47 -13.77 -1.03
N GLN A 152 -9.17 -14.72 -0.15
CA GLN A 152 -9.07 -14.47 1.29
C GLN A 152 -7.66 -14.74 1.80
N VAL A 153 -7.12 -13.80 2.58
CA VAL A 153 -5.86 -14.00 3.28
C VAL A 153 -6.09 -14.96 4.43
N LEU A 154 -5.32 -16.04 4.49
CA LEU A 154 -5.30 -16.92 5.66
C LEU A 154 -4.40 -16.31 6.71
N ASP A 155 -4.94 -16.16 7.93
CA ASP A 155 -4.13 -15.82 9.08
C ASP A 155 -3.23 -17.00 9.49
N SER A 156 -2.32 -16.75 10.42
CA SER A 156 -1.38 -17.77 10.94
C SER A 156 -2.04 -18.79 11.88
N GLY A 157 -3.37 -18.81 12.00
CA GLY A 157 -4.10 -19.76 12.84
C GLY A 157 -4.22 -21.15 12.22
N GLU A 158 -4.76 -22.10 13.00
CA GLU A 158 -5.15 -23.41 12.47
C GLU A 158 -6.43 -23.29 11.65
N HIS A 159 -6.33 -23.59 10.36
CA HIS A 159 -7.47 -23.64 9.45
C HIS A 159 -7.83 -25.08 9.17
N LYS A 160 -8.99 -25.53 9.69
CA LYS A 160 -9.60 -26.81 9.34
C LYS A 160 -10.58 -26.56 8.20
N ASP A 161 -10.55 -27.40 7.17
CA ASP A 161 -11.46 -27.38 6.02
C ASP A 161 -11.37 -26.16 5.09
N ILE A 162 -10.16 -25.85 4.61
CA ILE A 162 -9.98 -24.86 3.53
C ILE A 162 -10.61 -25.41 2.23
N LYS A 163 -11.70 -24.77 1.78
CA LYS A 163 -12.32 -25.04 0.48
C LYS A 163 -11.79 -24.06 -0.57
N GLY A 164 -11.20 -24.58 -1.64
CA GLY A 164 -10.67 -23.77 -2.75
C GLY A 164 -9.22 -24.12 -3.09
N ARG A 165 -8.63 -23.32 -3.99
CA ARG A 165 -7.21 -23.45 -4.36
C ARG A 165 -6.36 -22.58 -3.44
N LEU A 166 -5.33 -23.18 -2.85
CA LEU A 166 -4.35 -22.45 -2.04
C LEU A 166 -3.28 -21.83 -2.94
N LEU A 167 -3.09 -20.52 -2.81
CA LEU A 167 -2.07 -19.75 -3.51
C LEU A 167 -0.97 -19.34 -2.52
N THR A 168 0.27 -19.60 -2.90
CA THR A 168 1.47 -19.17 -2.16
C THR A 168 1.84 -17.76 -2.59
N MET A 169 1.92 -16.84 -1.64
CA MET A 169 2.37 -15.46 -1.88
C MET A 169 3.77 -15.23 -1.27
N LEU A 170 4.32 -14.04 -1.46
CA LEU A 170 5.70 -13.73 -1.10
C LEU A 170 5.91 -13.36 0.38
N GLY A 171 4.82 -13.27 1.16
CA GLY A 171 4.85 -12.96 2.59
C GLY A 171 5.21 -11.51 2.91
N GLN A 172 5.27 -11.21 4.21
CA GLN A 172 5.53 -9.85 4.71
C GLN A 172 6.92 -9.30 4.37
N GLY A 173 7.83 -10.15 3.90
CA GLY A 173 9.12 -9.74 3.37
C GLY A 173 9.02 -9.00 2.03
N SER A 174 7.88 -9.03 1.37
CA SER A 174 7.66 -8.38 0.07
C SER A 174 6.49 -7.39 0.17
N SER A 175 6.64 -6.25 -0.50
CA SER A 175 5.61 -5.20 -0.56
C SER A 175 5.53 -4.64 -1.97
N LEU A 176 4.39 -4.03 -2.27
CA LEU A 176 4.16 -3.15 -3.41
C LEU A 176 4.26 -1.70 -2.96
N SER A 177 4.75 -0.86 -3.86
CA SER A 177 4.54 0.59 -3.80
C SER A 177 3.58 1.02 -4.90
N ALA A 178 2.78 2.04 -4.63
CA ALA A 178 1.80 2.58 -5.58
C ALA A 178 2.03 4.07 -5.84
N GLY A 179 1.81 4.49 -7.07
CA GLY A 179 1.68 5.89 -7.45
C GLY A 179 0.34 6.10 -8.12
N ILE A 180 -0.46 7.00 -7.59
CA ILE A 180 -1.83 7.30 -8.03
C ILE A 180 -1.90 8.78 -8.34
N MET A 181 -2.39 9.11 -9.53
CA MET A 181 -2.57 10.48 -9.97
C MET A 181 -3.99 10.68 -10.47
N CYS A 182 -4.74 11.54 -9.78
CA CYS A 182 -6.11 11.88 -10.12
C CYS A 182 -6.15 13.11 -11.02
N GLY A 183 -7.11 13.19 -11.93
CA GLY A 183 -7.32 14.38 -12.72
C GLY A 183 -8.60 14.30 -13.54
N HIS A 184 -8.98 15.43 -14.12
CA HIS A 184 -10.14 15.51 -14.99
C HIS A 184 -9.97 14.65 -16.26
N PHE A 185 -11.05 14.11 -16.82
CA PHE A 185 -11.00 13.26 -18.02
C PHE A 185 -10.42 13.95 -19.27
N LYS A 186 -10.40 15.29 -19.29
CA LYS A 186 -9.77 16.13 -20.34
C LYS A 186 -8.27 16.36 -20.13
N THR A 187 -7.72 16.00 -18.97
CA THR A 187 -6.29 16.11 -18.71
C THR A 187 -5.56 15.14 -19.65
N ARG A 188 -4.47 15.61 -20.27
CA ARG A 188 -3.68 14.78 -21.19
C ARG A 188 -3.18 13.54 -20.46
N MET A 189 -3.47 12.36 -21.00
CA MET A 189 -3.10 11.07 -20.39
C MET A 189 -1.60 10.98 -20.08
N GLY A 190 -0.73 11.49 -20.97
CA GLY A 190 0.72 11.51 -20.74
C GLY A 190 1.11 12.21 -19.42
N LEU A 191 0.46 13.33 -19.09
CA LEU A 191 0.72 14.04 -17.83
C LEU A 191 0.24 13.25 -16.61
N LEU A 192 -0.89 12.55 -16.72
CA LEU A 192 -1.38 11.68 -15.64
C LEU A 192 -0.43 10.49 -15.42
N LEU A 193 0.07 9.88 -16.49
CA LEU A 193 1.01 8.76 -16.42
C LEU A 193 2.36 9.20 -15.84
N GLU A 194 2.92 10.31 -16.31
CA GLU A 194 4.15 10.90 -15.74
C GLU A 194 3.96 11.26 -14.26
N GLY A 195 2.81 11.86 -13.93
CA GLY A 195 2.44 12.17 -12.56
C GLY A 195 2.34 10.93 -11.67
N ALA A 196 1.66 9.88 -12.11
CA ALA A 196 1.53 8.64 -11.38
C ALA A 196 2.89 7.96 -11.18
N ARG A 197 3.74 7.97 -12.22
CA ARG A 197 5.11 7.45 -12.14
C ARG A 197 5.97 8.25 -11.16
N ASN A 198 5.86 9.58 -11.15
CA ASN A 198 6.54 10.43 -10.17
C ASN A 198 6.08 10.12 -8.74
N MET A 199 4.77 9.94 -8.53
CA MET A 199 4.23 9.56 -7.22
C MET A 199 4.73 8.18 -6.76
N LEU A 200 4.96 7.24 -7.69
CA LEU A 200 5.53 5.94 -7.40
C LEU A 200 7.04 6.03 -7.09
N ASP A 201 7.83 6.51 -8.04
CA ASP A 201 9.30 6.40 -8.00
C ASP A 201 9.94 7.38 -7.00
N VAL A 202 9.38 8.59 -6.89
CA VAL A 202 9.94 9.64 -6.02
C VAL A 202 9.25 9.63 -4.65
N PHE A 203 7.92 9.71 -4.63
CA PHE A 203 7.21 9.86 -3.37
C PHE A 203 7.07 8.54 -2.61
N ALA A 204 6.52 7.49 -3.22
CA ALA A 204 6.32 6.21 -2.52
C ALA A 204 7.64 5.46 -2.27
N LYS A 205 8.47 5.26 -3.31
CA LYS A 205 9.66 4.43 -3.23
C LYS A 205 10.85 5.10 -2.54
N LYS A 206 11.14 6.36 -2.86
CA LYS A 206 12.29 7.08 -2.26
C LYS A 206 11.91 7.75 -0.95
N ARG A 207 10.93 8.66 -0.95
CA ARG A 207 10.65 9.50 0.23
C ARG A 207 9.88 8.80 1.34
N ALA A 208 8.85 8.04 0.99
CA ALA A 208 8.13 7.18 1.91
C ALA A 208 8.81 5.81 2.11
N GLU A 209 9.99 5.59 1.51
CA GLU A 209 10.84 4.41 1.68
C GLU A 209 10.14 3.08 1.41
N ARG A 210 9.37 2.98 0.32
CA ARG A 210 8.76 1.73 -0.16
C ARG A 210 7.65 1.19 0.76
N GLY A 211 6.89 0.20 0.30
CA GLY A 211 5.71 -0.30 1.02
C GLY A 211 4.73 0.83 1.33
N ALA A 212 4.51 1.70 0.34
CA ALA A 212 3.85 2.99 0.49
C ALA A 212 3.02 3.33 -0.74
N ALA A 213 2.07 4.24 -0.57
CA ALA A 213 1.32 4.83 -1.66
C ALA A 213 1.64 6.32 -1.78
N GLY A 214 1.94 6.76 -3.00
CA GLY A 214 1.97 8.16 -3.40
C GLY A 214 0.67 8.53 -4.09
N LEU A 215 0.06 9.63 -3.66
CA LEU A 215 -1.21 10.16 -4.11
C LEU A 215 -1.04 11.61 -4.55
N GLY A 216 -1.48 11.92 -5.76
CA GLY A 216 -1.51 13.28 -6.27
C GLY A 216 -2.79 13.59 -7.03
N HIS A 217 -3.04 14.88 -7.26
CA HIS A 217 -4.09 15.30 -8.18
C HIS A 217 -3.65 16.48 -9.05
N PHE A 218 -4.16 16.49 -10.28
CA PHE A 218 -4.09 17.62 -11.20
C PHE A 218 -5.33 18.51 -11.08
N SER A 219 -5.09 19.81 -11.03
CA SER A 219 -6.09 20.84 -11.35
C SER A 219 -5.95 21.31 -12.79
N ARG A 220 -6.82 22.24 -13.23
CA ARG A 220 -6.68 22.95 -14.52
C ARG A 220 -5.34 23.69 -14.67
N SER A 221 -4.70 24.03 -13.56
CA SER A 221 -3.41 24.75 -13.51
C SER A 221 -2.18 23.85 -13.35
N GLY A 222 -2.36 22.52 -13.37
CA GLY A 222 -1.28 21.56 -13.13
C GLY A 222 -1.42 20.79 -11.80
N PRO A 223 -0.38 20.01 -11.41
CA PRO A 223 -0.37 19.24 -10.16
C PRO A 223 -0.57 20.16 -8.95
N LYS A 224 -1.46 19.79 -8.03
CA LYS A 224 -1.80 20.62 -6.86
C LYS A 224 -1.41 20.02 -5.52
N THR A 225 -1.53 18.71 -5.37
CA THR A 225 -1.11 18.02 -4.14
C THR A 225 -0.22 16.85 -4.47
N ARG A 226 0.78 16.61 -3.63
CA ARG A 226 1.64 15.44 -3.69
C ARG A 226 1.85 14.93 -2.27
N PHE A 227 1.25 13.79 -1.97
CA PHE A 227 1.30 13.17 -0.66
C PHE A 227 1.75 11.72 -0.79
N ALA A 228 2.45 11.19 0.21
CA ALA A 228 2.68 9.76 0.31
C ALA A 228 2.71 9.29 1.76
N ALA A 229 2.41 8.02 1.97
CA ALA A 229 2.54 7.41 3.27
C ALA A 229 2.67 5.89 3.15
N LYS A 230 3.14 5.27 4.24
CA LYS A 230 3.08 3.81 4.39
C LYS A 230 1.62 3.35 4.32
N TRP A 231 1.42 2.12 3.84
CA TRP A 231 0.08 1.49 3.80
C TRP A 231 -0.59 1.43 5.18
N LYS A 232 0.20 1.32 6.25
CA LYS A 232 -0.25 1.44 7.64
C LYS A 232 0.33 2.72 8.25
N LEU A 233 -0.53 3.63 8.69
CA LEU A 233 -0.16 4.87 9.38
C LEU A 233 0.08 4.64 10.87
N SER A 234 -0.67 3.71 11.45
CA SER A 234 -0.49 3.22 12.82
C SER A 234 -0.80 1.72 12.87
N LYS A 235 -0.80 1.13 14.07
CA LYS A 235 -1.15 -0.29 14.24
C LYS A 235 -2.56 -0.61 13.72
N ASP A 236 -3.48 0.34 13.91
CA ASP A 236 -4.91 0.14 13.69
C ASP A 236 -5.46 0.97 12.52
N ILE A 237 -4.65 1.86 11.92
CA ILE A 237 -5.08 2.78 10.86
C ILE A 237 -4.33 2.48 9.55
N GLY A 238 -5.05 1.92 8.58
CA GLY A 238 -4.62 1.83 7.18
C GLY A 238 -4.77 3.16 6.45
N LEU A 239 -3.90 3.44 5.47
CA LEU A 239 -3.92 4.68 4.69
C LEU A 239 -5.22 4.86 3.90
N ASP A 240 -5.70 3.80 3.25
CA ASP A 240 -6.97 3.80 2.51
C ASP A 240 -8.15 4.14 3.44
N LYS A 241 -8.19 3.53 4.63
CA LYS A 241 -9.21 3.79 5.64
C LYS A 241 -9.11 5.17 6.27
N ALA A 242 -7.90 5.68 6.44
CA ALA A 242 -7.69 7.04 6.92
C ALA A 242 -8.20 8.08 5.91
N VAL A 243 -7.86 7.92 4.64
CA VAL A 243 -8.32 8.81 3.57
C VAL A 243 -9.84 8.73 3.45
N GLU A 244 -10.41 7.53 3.38
CA GLU A 244 -11.87 7.30 3.35
C GLU A 244 -12.58 8.02 4.51
N LYS A 245 -12.11 7.82 5.74
CA LYS A 245 -12.71 8.43 6.94
C LYS A 245 -12.65 9.96 6.93
N ILE A 246 -11.55 10.55 6.44
CA ILE A 246 -11.41 12.03 6.37
C ILE A 246 -12.24 12.59 5.20
N VAL A 247 -12.27 11.91 4.06
CA VAL A 247 -13.13 12.28 2.91
C VAL A 247 -14.59 12.34 3.34
N GLU A 248 -15.10 11.29 3.97
CA GLU A 248 -16.47 11.28 4.52
C GLU A 248 -16.71 12.38 5.56
N ALA A 249 -15.69 12.74 6.34
CA ALA A 249 -15.81 13.80 7.33
C ALA A 249 -15.92 15.19 6.68
N PHE A 250 -15.26 15.43 5.56
CA PHE A 250 -15.45 16.65 4.77
C PHE A 250 -16.82 16.67 4.09
N GLU A 251 -17.24 15.58 3.44
CA GLU A 251 -18.54 15.47 2.77
C GLU A 251 -19.72 15.71 3.73
N LYS A 252 -19.65 15.13 4.93
CA LYS A 252 -20.70 15.25 5.96
C LYS A 252 -20.57 16.52 6.80
N ASP A 253 -19.72 17.48 6.40
CA ASP A 253 -19.36 18.70 7.13
C ASP A 253 -19.05 18.48 8.63
N LYS A 254 -18.46 17.33 8.98
CA LYS A 254 -17.98 17.05 10.34
C LYS A 254 -16.73 17.86 10.68
N ILE A 255 -15.94 18.20 9.66
CA ILE A 255 -14.75 19.06 9.77
C ILE A 255 -14.85 20.24 8.79
N PRO A 256 -14.33 21.43 9.15
CA PRO A 256 -14.43 22.61 8.29
C PRO A 256 -13.63 22.43 6.99
N SER A 257 -14.20 22.82 5.84
CA SER A 257 -13.49 22.82 4.55
C SER A 257 -12.24 23.72 4.54
N SER A 258 -12.18 24.71 5.44
CA SER A 258 -11.05 25.61 5.63
C SER A 258 -9.92 25.03 6.49
N LEU A 259 -10.12 23.85 7.11
CA LEU A 259 -9.19 23.23 8.06
C LEU A 259 -7.74 23.15 7.53
N PRO A 260 -7.47 22.63 6.30
CA PRO A 260 -6.09 22.55 5.80
C PRO A 260 -5.43 23.93 5.66
N TYR A 261 -6.18 24.97 5.27
CA TYR A 261 -5.65 26.32 5.13
C TYR A 261 -5.26 26.93 6.49
N LYS A 262 -6.10 26.73 7.52
CA LYS A 262 -5.82 27.20 8.88
C LYS A 262 -4.59 26.52 9.45
N LEU A 263 -4.50 25.20 9.28
CA LEU A 263 -3.31 24.44 9.68
C LEU A 263 -2.06 24.89 8.92
N GLY A 264 -2.19 25.25 7.64
CA GLY A 264 -1.08 25.76 6.83
C GLY A 264 -0.44 27.01 7.43
N GLY A 265 -1.28 27.95 7.89
CA GLY A 265 -0.83 29.14 8.60
C GLY A 265 -0.05 28.86 9.88
N TYR A 266 -0.27 27.71 10.54
CA TYR A 266 0.49 27.31 11.73
C TYR A 266 1.71 26.46 11.40
N THR A 267 1.60 25.57 10.42
CA THR A 267 2.62 24.56 10.11
C THR A 267 3.92 25.19 9.60
N GLN A 268 3.86 26.36 8.97
CA GLN A 268 5.04 27.12 8.55
C GLN A 268 5.98 27.50 9.71
N TYR A 269 5.47 27.55 10.94
CA TYR A 269 6.27 27.86 12.13
C TYR A 269 6.74 26.61 12.89
N LEU A 270 6.35 25.42 12.41
CA LEU A 270 6.63 24.15 13.07
C LEU A 270 7.88 23.53 12.44
N ASP A 271 9.05 24.12 12.71
CA ASP A 271 10.35 23.57 12.32
C ASP A 271 11.03 22.92 13.55
N PRO A 272 11.27 21.60 13.57
CA PRO A 272 11.81 20.90 14.73
C PRO A 272 13.24 21.35 15.07
N MET A 273 14.04 21.69 14.05
CA MET A 273 15.42 22.12 14.25
C MET A 273 15.48 23.50 14.88
N VAL A 274 14.51 24.37 14.55
CA VAL A 274 14.38 25.70 15.17
C VAL A 274 13.81 25.61 16.57
N LEU A 275 12.86 24.69 16.80
CA LEU A 275 12.13 24.59 18.07
C LEU A 275 12.77 23.65 19.09
N GLY A 276 13.73 22.81 18.69
CA GLY A 276 14.39 21.84 19.59
C GLY A 276 13.43 20.79 20.16
N LEU A 277 12.34 20.48 19.44
CA LEU A 277 11.30 19.57 19.90
C LEU A 277 11.58 18.12 19.48
N ASP A 278 11.27 17.19 20.36
CA ASP A 278 11.22 15.77 20.00
C ASP A 278 9.88 15.41 19.30
N ASP A 279 9.79 14.19 18.76
CA ASP A 279 8.59 13.72 18.07
C ASP A 279 7.34 13.75 18.96
N ARG A 280 7.48 13.53 20.27
CA ARG A 280 6.37 13.51 21.21
C ARG A 280 5.80 14.91 21.42
N ASP A 281 6.67 15.90 21.53
CA ASP A 281 6.27 17.29 21.71
C ASP A 281 5.69 17.88 20.41
N ILE A 282 6.25 17.52 19.25
CA ILE A 282 5.62 17.80 17.94
C ILE A 282 4.19 17.25 17.90
N CYS A 283 4.01 16.01 18.33
CA CYS A 283 2.69 15.37 18.37
C CYS A 283 1.68 16.14 19.25
N LYS A 284 2.12 16.64 20.41
CA LYS A 284 1.27 17.46 21.30
C LYS A 284 0.94 18.81 20.67
N VAL A 285 1.91 19.49 20.07
CA VAL A 285 1.71 20.77 19.39
C VAL A 285 0.73 20.62 18.24
N MET A 286 0.92 19.62 17.37
CA MET A 286 -0.02 19.31 16.28
C MET A 286 -1.44 19.09 16.80
N ASN A 287 -1.61 18.35 17.90
CA ASN A 287 -2.93 18.14 18.51
C ASN A 287 -3.57 19.45 18.99
N GLY A 288 -2.80 20.35 19.60
CA GLY A 288 -3.26 21.67 20.01
C GLY A 288 -3.66 22.55 18.83
N LEU A 289 -2.85 22.56 17.77
CA LEU A 289 -3.12 23.28 16.53
C LEU A 289 -4.38 22.77 15.81
N LEU A 290 -4.58 21.45 15.78
CA LEU A 290 -5.79 20.83 15.26
C LEU A 290 -7.03 21.28 16.04
N SER A 291 -6.98 21.25 17.38
CA SER A 291 -8.08 21.75 18.22
C SER A 291 -8.43 23.21 17.90
N LYS A 292 -7.42 24.07 17.71
CA LYS A 292 -7.62 25.48 17.35
C LYS A 292 -8.22 25.64 15.95
N ALA A 293 -7.82 24.80 14.99
CA ALA A 293 -8.26 24.89 13.60
C ALA A 293 -9.67 24.30 13.33
N LEU A 294 -10.22 23.51 14.25
CA LEU A 294 -11.57 22.94 14.17
C LEU A 294 -12.70 23.94 14.51
N ASP A 295 -12.38 25.18 14.91
CA ASP A 295 -13.35 26.24 15.26
C ASP A 295 -14.45 25.82 16.25
N GLY A 296 -14.12 24.94 17.19
CA GLY A 296 -15.08 24.44 18.19
C GLY A 296 -15.97 23.29 17.70
N LYS A 297 -15.86 22.82 16.45
CA LYS A 297 -16.48 21.54 16.03
C LYS A 297 -15.90 20.40 16.86
N LYS A 298 -16.79 19.63 17.50
CA LYS A 298 -16.41 18.41 18.24
C LYS A 298 -16.33 17.24 17.28
N ILE A 299 -15.19 16.58 17.26
CA ILE A 299 -14.95 15.34 16.51
C ILE A 299 -14.62 14.21 17.48
N ASP A 300 -14.91 12.97 17.09
CA ASP A 300 -14.52 11.80 17.87
C ASP A 300 -13.00 11.62 17.90
N GLU A 301 -12.49 10.94 18.93
CA GLU A 301 -11.06 10.72 19.11
C GLU A 301 -10.45 9.94 17.94
N GLY A 302 -11.19 8.98 17.38
CA GLY A 302 -10.71 8.21 16.24
C GLY A 302 -10.53 9.07 14.98
N LEU A 303 -11.43 10.01 14.69
CA LEU A 303 -11.28 10.94 13.56
C LEU A 303 -10.13 11.91 13.79
N ARG A 304 -9.99 12.41 15.02
CA ARG A 304 -8.86 13.25 15.44
C ARG A 304 -7.53 12.54 15.20
N GLU A 305 -7.38 11.31 15.68
CA GLU A 305 -6.18 10.50 15.49
C GLU A 305 -5.89 10.25 14.01
N THR A 306 -6.93 10.02 13.20
CA THR A 306 -6.80 9.81 11.75
C THR A 306 -6.27 11.06 11.05
N ILE A 307 -6.81 12.24 11.36
CA ILE A 307 -6.34 13.53 10.80
C ILE A 307 -4.88 13.78 11.20
N LEU A 308 -4.54 13.57 12.47
CA LEU A 308 -3.17 13.72 12.95
C LEU A 308 -2.22 12.75 12.26
N SER A 309 -2.63 11.50 12.03
CA SER A 309 -1.81 10.50 11.35
C SER A 309 -1.49 10.89 9.91
N ILE A 310 -2.48 11.39 9.16
CA ILE A 310 -2.28 11.89 7.79
C ILE A 310 -1.38 13.13 7.78
N TRP A 311 -1.63 14.08 8.68
CA TRP A 311 -0.79 15.28 8.77
C TRP A 311 0.65 14.95 9.17
N ARG A 312 0.86 14.03 10.12
CA ARG A 312 2.21 13.57 10.52
C ARG A 312 2.94 12.89 9.37
N ALA A 313 2.26 12.08 8.58
CA ALA A 313 2.86 11.46 7.41
C ALA A 313 3.34 12.53 6.41
N GLY A 314 2.49 13.54 6.12
CA GLY A 314 2.83 14.64 5.21
C GLY A 314 3.97 15.50 5.75
N TYR A 315 3.96 15.77 7.05
CA TYR A 315 5.02 16.49 7.74
C TYR A 315 6.35 15.74 7.71
N SER A 316 6.36 14.43 7.96
CA SER A 316 7.56 13.59 7.91
C SER A 316 8.18 13.57 6.51
N LEU A 317 7.34 13.52 5.47
CA LEU A 317 7.79 13.62 4.09
C LEU A 317 8.44 14.97 3.77
N TYR A 318 7.88 16.05 4.31
CA TYR A 318 8.40 17.40 4.13
C TYR A 318 9.74 17.58 4.84
N MET A 319 9.88 17.05 6.06
CA MET A 319 11.09 17.20 6.89
C MET A 319 12.25 16.31 6.47
N ARG A 320 12.01 15.20 5.76
CA ARG A 320 13.06 14.42 5.10
C ARG A 320 13.66 15.23 3.94
N ARG A 321 14.43 16.26 4.28
CA ARG A 321 15.34 16.96 3.37
C ARG A 321 16.41 15.95 2.99
N ASP A 322 16.30 15.41 1.78
CA ASP A 322 17.39 14.68 1.13
C ASP A 322 18.66 15.54 1.24
N GLY A 323 19.71 14.99 1.86
CA GLY A 323 20.96 15.70 2.13
C GLY A 323 21.41 16.52 0.92
N PHE A 324 21.53 17.84 1.10
CA PHE A 324 22.10 18.80 0.16
C PHE A 324 21.66 18.72 -1.32
N CYS A 325 20.50 18.13 -1.64
CA CYS A 325 19.86 18.35 -2.92
C CYS A 325 18.80 19.42 -2.71
N ARG A 326 19.04 20.63 -3.24
CA ARG A 326 17.96 21.61 -3.43
C ARG A 326 16.84 20.88 -4.16
N ILE A 327 15.69 20.76 -3.49
CA ILE A 327 14.42 20.50 -4.17
C ILE A 327 14.38 21.56 -5.28
N PRO A 328 14.22 21.20 -6.56
CA PRO A 328 13.98 22.22 -7.58
C PRO A 328 12.83 23.10 -7.08
N GLU A 329 12.96 24.43 -7.14
CA GLU A 329 11.92 25.37 -6.67
C GLU A 329 10.51 25.03 -7.24
N GLU A 330 10.47 24.24 -8.31
CA GLU A 330 9.30 23.70 -9.01
C GLU A 330 8.54 22.56 -8.27
N MET A 331 9.10 21.95 -7.23
CA MET A 331 8.45 20.91 -6.42
C MET A 331 7.89 21.45 -5.10
N GLU A 332 6.98 22.41 -5.19
CA GLU A 332 6.12 22.80 -4.05
C GLU A 332 5.19 21.62 -3.69
N PHE A 333 5.34 21.08 -2.48
CA PHE A 333 4.34 20.19 -1.86
C PHE A 333 4.27 20.52 -0.37
N SER A 334 3.06 20.57 0.18
CA SER A 334 2.83 21.01 1.55
C SER A 334 2.82 19.81 2.51
N PRO A 335 3.25 19.98 3.78
CA PRO A 335 3.02 18.98 4.83
C PRO A 335 1.53 18.63 5.03
N LEU A 336 0.62 19.44 4.47
CA LEU A 336 -0.83 19.27 4.55
C LEU A 336 -1.46 18.72 3.26
N ASP A 337 -0.65 18.36 2.26
CA ASP A 337 -1.15 17.87 0.98
C ASP A 337 -2.05 16.64 1.12
N GLY A 338 -1.84 15.80 2.14
CA GLY A 338 -2.74 14.69 2.45
C GLY A 338 -4.15 15.15 2.81
N LEU A 339 -4.29 16.23 3.59
CA LEU A 339 -5.60 16.80 3.94
C LEU A 339 -6.22 17.58 2.78
N PHE A 340 -5.42 18.31 1.99
CA PHE A 340 -5.90 18.96 0.77
C PHE A 340 -6.41 17.94 -0.24
N LEU A 341 -5.71 16.80 -0.38
CA LEU A 341 -6.15 15.69 -1.22
C LEU A 341 -7.48 15.12 -0.71
N CYS A 342 -7.62 14.83 0.58
CA CYS A 342 -8.90 14.33 1.13
C CYS A 342 -10.05 15.31 0.85
N ARG A 343 -9.82 16.63 1.01
CA ARG A 343 -10.81 17.65 0.65
C ARG A 343 -11.15 17.64 -0.85
N TYR A 344 -10.16 17.49 -1.72
CA TYR A 344 -10.38 17.39 -3.17
C TYR A 344 -11.22 16.16 -3.53
N LEU A 345 -10.89 15.00 -2.94
CA LEU A 345 -11.61 13.74 -3.16
C LEU A 345 -13.08 13.86 -2.72
N ALA A 346 -13.34 14.49 -1.57
CA ALA A 346 -14.71 14.79 -1.11
C ALA A 346 -15.49 15.63 -2.12
N GLY A 347 -14.88 16.66 -2.69
CA GLY A 347 -15.53 17.48 -3.73
C GLY A 347 -15.81 16.73 -5.04
N CYS A 348 -15.07 15.65 -5.34
CA CYS A 348 -15.33 14.82 -6.52
C CYS A 348 -16.54 13.89 -6.34
N MET A 349 -16.99 13.66 -5.11
CA MET A 349 -18.13 12.78 -4.79
C MET A 349 -19.46 13.55 -4.81
N GLU A 350 -19.41 14.89 -4.83
CA GLU A 350 -20.57 15.76 -4.95
C GLU A 350 -20.98 16.03 -6.41
N GLU A 351 -20.10 15.77 -7.39
CA GLU A 351 -20.41 15.93 -8.82
C GLU A 351 -21.11 14.66 -9.36
N PRO A 352 -22.38 14.76 -9.82
CA PRO A 352 -23.18 13.62 -10.29
C PRO A 352 -22.74 13.02 -11.63
#